data_AF-A0A7X7PI39-F1
#
_entry.id   AF-A0A7X7PI39-F1
#
_cell.length_a   1.000
_cell.length_b   1.000
_cell.length_c   1.000
_cell.angle_alpha   90.00
_cell.angle_beta   90.00
_cell.angle_gamma   90.00
#
_symmetry.space_group_name_H-M   'P 1'
#
loop_
_entity.id
_entity.type
_entity.pdbx_description
1 polymer ?
#
loop_
_entity_poly.entity_id
_entity_poly.type
_entity_poly.pdbx_seq_one_letter_code
_entity_poly.pdbx_strand_id
1 'polypeptide(L)'
;MIAPIRPESSRPQPPAARVAAFERYADLLRMQLEALERDDLAEFQVLAGQRDFLAEEIDASSPIADADAPAADDAVREAIEDVMRRCRELSAAVENNLRHKRDATLRETLELDHARRAIQAYASASGETGSLDIDL
;
A
#
# COMPACT_ATOMS: atom_id res chain seq x y z
N MET A 1 -0.53 -41.76 18.92
CA MET A 1 -1.28 -40.52 18.62
C MET A 1 -0.55 -39.38 19.31
N ILE A 2 0.17 -38.57 18.55
CA ILE A 2 0.83 -37.36 19.07
C ILE A 2 -0.20 -36.24 18.95
N ALA A 3 -0.65 -35.70 20.08
CA ALA A 3 -1.52 -34.53 20.08
C ALA A 3 -0.75 -33.33 19.50
N PRO A 4 -1.36 -32.50 18.63
CA PRO A 4 -0.70 -31.30 18.16
C PRO A 4 -0.46 -30.36 19.33
N ILE A 5 0.80 -29.96 19.52
CA ILE A 5 1.19 -28.89 20.43
C ILE A 5 0.49 -27.62 19.93
N ARG A 6 -0.55 -27.18 20.64
CA ARG A 6 -1.11 -25.84 20.46
C ARG A 6 0.00 -24.83 20.78
N PRO A 7 0.25 -23.81 19.95
CA PRO A 7 1.18 -22.76 20.33
C PRO A 7 0.72 -22.14 21.65
N GLU A 8 1.63 -22.10 22.61
CA GLU A 8 1.40 -21.54 23.94
C GLU A 8 1.06 -20.05 23.85
N SER A 9 -0.03 -19.69 24.52
CA SER A 9 -0.31 -18.38 25.11
C SER A 9 -0.42 -17.15 24.19
N SER A 10 -1.62 -16.95 23.64
CA SER A 10 -2.17 -15.61 23.33
C SER A 10 -2.33 -14.80 24.63
N ARG A 11 -1.24 -14.19 25.13
CA ARG A 11 -1.36 -13.19 26.19
C ARG A 11 -1.76 -11.86 25.56
N PRO A 12 -2.72 -11.12 26.15
CA PRO A 12 -3.01 -9.74 25.75
C PRO A 12 -1.71 -8.92 25.79
N GLN A 13 -1.37 -8.23 24.72
CA GLN A 13 -0.27 -7.27 24.78
C GLN A 13 -0.61 -6.14 25.76
N PRO A 14 0.36 -5.64 26.53
CA PRO A 14 0.13 -4.48 27.39
C PRO A 14 -0.26 -3.27 26.53
N PRO A 15 -1.14 -2.37 27.02
CA PRO A 15 -1.66 -1.24 26.23
C PRO A 15 -0.58 -0.36 25.59
N ALA A 16 0.55 -0.13 26.28
CA ALA A 16 1.68 0.62 25.73
C ALA A 16 2.36 -0.08 24.53
N ALA A 17 2.46 -1.42 24.54
CA ALA A 17 3.00 -2.17 23.40
C ALA A 17 2.05 -2.10 22.19
N ARG A 18 0.74 -2.07 22.44
CA ARG A 18 -0.27 -1.89 21.39
C ARG A 18 -0.20 -0.51 20.75
N VAL A 19 -0.05 0.55 21.54
CA VAL A 19 0.20 1.91 21.01
C VAL A 19 1.46 1.92 20.15
N ALA A 20 2.57 1.36 20.66
CA ALA A 20 3.83 1.30 19.91
C ALA A 20 3.72 0.50 18.60
N ALA A 21 2.91 -0.57 18.56
CA ALA A 21 2.65 -1.31 17.33
C ALA A 21 1.88 -0.47 16.30
N PHE A 22 0.86 0.28 16.73
CA PHE A 22 0.14 1.19 15.84
C PHE A 22 0.98 2.38 15.37
N GLU A 23 1.86 2.92 16.21
CA GLU A 23 2.80 3.98 15.80
C GLU A 23 3.75 3.47 14.71
N ARG A 24 4.32 2.27 14.89
CA ARG A 24 5.13 1.61 13.84
C ARG A 24 4.35 1.41 12.54
N TYR A 25 3.07 1.06 12.65
CA TYR A 25 2.19 0.92 11.48
C TYR A 25 1.95 2.26 10.77
N ALA A 26 1.70 3.33 11.52
CA ALA A 26 1.57 4.68 10.98
C ALA A 26 2.86 5.15 10.27
N ASP A 27 4.03 4.87 10.86
CA ASP A 27 5.32 5.18 10.25
C ASP A 27 5.52 4.46 8.92
N LEU A 28 5.14 3.17 8.83
CA LEU A 28 5.19 2.42 7.57
C LEU A 28 4.27 3.03 6.50
N LEU A 29 3.08 3.49 6.86
CA LEU A 29 2.19 4.18 5.92
C LEU A 29 2.75 5.53 5.45
N ARG A 30 3.37 6.30 6.36
CA ARG A 30 4.03 7.57 6.00
C ARG A 30 5.18 7.32 5.02
N MET A 31 6.06 6.35 5.32
CA MET A 31 7.17 6.02 4.43
C MET A 31 6.67 5.48 3.07
N GLN A 32 5.57 4.71 3.05
CA GLN A 32 4.93 4.30 1.79
C GLN A 32 4.45 5.49 0.96
N LEU A 33 3.83 6.48 1.61
CA LEU A 33 3.39 7.69 0.92
C LEU A 33 4.58 8.46 0.34
N GLU A 34 5.67 8.63 1.11
CA GLU A 34 6.91 9.27 0.65
C GLU A 34 7.57 8.53 -0.52
N ALA A 35 7.54 7.19 -0.52
CA ALA A 35 8.02 6.39 -1.63
C ALA A 35 7.17 6.60 -2.89
N LEU A 36 5.84 6.66 -2.76
CA LEU A 36 4.95 6.97 -3.88
C LEU A 36 5.16 8.38 -4.42
N GLU A 37 5.37 9.37 -3.56
CA GLU A 37 5.67 10.75 -3.98
C GLU A 37 6.98 10.85 -4.77
N ARG A 38 7.95 9.97 -4.49
CA ARG A 38 9.22 9.85 -5.25
C ARG A 38 9.16 8.90 -6.45
N ASP A 39 8.00 8.34 -6.76
CA ASP A 39 7.83 7.28 -7.78
C ASP A 39 8.66 6.01 -7.53
N ASP A 40 9.09 5.77 -6.29
CA ASP A 40 9.84 4.56 -5.91
C ASP A 40 8.89 3.41 -5.57
N LEU A 41 8.40 2.75 -6.62
CA LEU A 41 7.49 1.60 -6.49
C LEU A 41 8.15 0.37 -5.86
N ALA A 42 9.48 0.24 -5.97
CA ALA A 42 10.20 -0.89 -5.39
C ALA A 42 10.26 -0.76 -3.86
N GLU A 43 10.65 0.42 -3.37
CA GLU A 43 10.64 0.73 -1.94
C GLU A 43 9.22 0.65 -1.36
N PHE A 44 8.22 1.18 -2.08
CA PHE A 44 6.82 1.07 -1.69
C PHE A 44 6.40 -0.39 -1.46
N GLN A 45 6.75 -1.32 -2.36
CA GLN A 45 6.41 -2.73 -2.23
C GLN A 45 7.08 -3.40 -1.02
N VAL A 46 8.34 -3.08 -0.76
CA VAL A 46 9.06 -3.59 0.43
C VAL A 46 8.36 -3.12 1.70
N LEU A 47 8.03 -1.82 1.78
CA LEU A 47 7.33 -1.24 2.93
C LEU A 47 5.91 -1.79 3.09
N ALA A 48 5.21 -2.08 1.99
CA ALA A 48 3.90 -2.71 2.01
C ALA A 48 3.97 -4.12 2.61
N GLY A 49 4.95 -4.93 2.23
CA GLY A 49 5.18 -6.25 2.83
C GLY A 49 5.47 -6.18 4.33
N GLN A 50 6.28 -5.21 4.77
CA GLN A 50 6.54 -4.97 6.20
C GLN A 50 5.28 -4.55 6.96
N ARG A 51 4.45 -3.70 6.36
CA ARG A 51 3.16 -3.27 6.93
C ARG A 51 2.20 -4.45 7.08
N ASP A 52 2.09 -5.31 6.07
CA ASP A 52 1.19 -6.46 6.09
C ASP A 52 1.61 -7.46 7.17
N PHE A 53 2.92 -7.73 7.30
CA PHE A 53 3.45 -8.54 8.41
C PHE A 53 3.12 -7.94 9.78
N LEU A 54 3.28 -6.62 9.96
CA LEU A 54 2.95 -5.95 11.20
C LEU A 54 1.44 -5.94 11.48
N ALA A 55 0.59 -5.85 10.45
CA ALA A 55 -0.86 -5.96 10.60
C ALA A 55 -1.25 -7.35 11.13
N GLU A 56 -0.67 -8.41 10.57
CA GLU A 56 -0.87 -9.77 11.07
C GLU A 56 -0.40 -9.93 12.53
N GLU A 57 0.74 -9.32 12.90
CA GLU A 57 1.23 -9.30 14.29
C GLU A 57 0.24 -8.61 15.24
N ILE A 58 -0.30 -7.46 14.83
CA ILE A 58 -1.29 -6.68 15.60
C ILE A 58 -2.59 -7.48 15.76
N ASP A 59 -3.08 -8.09 14.70
CA ASP A 59 -4.32 -8.87 14.70
C ASP A 59 -4.19 -10.14 15.55
N ALA A 60 -3.08 -10.88 15.41
CA ALA A 60 -2.78 -12.06 16.22
C ALA A 60 -2.61 -11.74 17.71
N SER A 61 -2.19 -10.51 18.02
CA SER A 61 -1.96 -10.02 19.38
C SER A 61 -3.19 -9.37 20.01
N SER A 62 -4.30 -9.25 19.28
CA SER A 62 -5.54 -8.65 19.76
C SER A 62 -6.48 -9.75 20.26
N PRO A 63 -6.60 -10.01 21.58
CA PRO A 63 -7.69 -10.82 22.07
C PRO A 63 -8.99 -10.02 21.87
N ILE A 64 -9.85 -10.51 20.99
CA ILE A 64 -11.26 -10.14 21.01
C ILE A 64 -11.81 -10.65 22.34
N ALA A 65 -12.35 -9.73 23.14
CA ALA A 65 -12.98 -9.89 24.45
C ALA A 65 -12.04 -10.01 25.66
N ASP A 66 -12.02 -8.96 26.50
CA ASP A 66 -12.57 -9.10 27.85
C ASP A 66 -13.19 -7.76 28.27
N ALA A 67 -14.47 -7.80 28.60
CA ALA A 67 -15.26 -6.69 29.14
C ALA A 67 -14.83 -6.29 30.58
N ASP A 68 -13.76 -6.91 31.10
CA ASP A 68 -13.25 -6.75 32.47
C ASP A 68 -11.77 -6.35 32.52
N ALA A 69 -11.18 -5.87 31.42
CA ALA A 69 -9.85 -5.25 31.50
C ALA A 69 -9.92 -4.02 32.42
N PRO A 70 -9.06 -3.91 33.46
CA PRO A 70 -9.06 -2.76 34.35
C PRO A 70 -8.92 -1.52 33.49
N ALA A 71 -9.84 -0.55 33.68
CA ALA A 71 -9.98 0.65 32.86
C ALA A 71 -8.61 1.11 32.38
N ALA A 72 -8.28 0.82 31.12
CA ALA A 72 -7.07 1.33 30.52
C ALA A 72 -7.11 2.83 30.76
N ASP A 73 -6.05 3.35 31.41
CA ASP A 73 -5.87 4.76 31.72
C ASP A 73 -6.41 5.59 30.55
N ASP A 74 -7.32 6.54 30.81
CA ASP A 74 -8.02 7.25 29.74
C ASP A 74 -7.03 7.88 28.75
N ALA A 75 -5.83 8.27 29.22
CA ALA A 75 -4.72 8.73 28.39
C ALA A 75 -4.24 7.69 27.36
N VAL A 76 -4.21 6.40 27.72
CA VAL A 76 -3.81 5.31 26.82
C VAL A 76 -4.91 5.01 25.81
N ARG A 77 -6.19 5.12 26.22
CA ARG A 77 -7.33 4.98 25.29
C ARG A 77 -7.30 6.09 24.24
N GLU A 78 -7.14 7.34 24.68
CA GLU A 78 -7.00 8.50 23.79
C GLU A 78 -5.80 8.33 22.83
N ALA A 79 -4.65 7.85 23.33
CA ALA A 79 -3.48 7.60 22.49
C ALA A 79 -3.74 6.53 21.42
N ILE A 80 -4.46 5.44 21.75
CA ILE A 80 -4.84 4.40 20.79
C ILE A 80 -5.82 4.97 19.74
N GLU A 81 -6.79 5.76 20.15
CA GLU A 81 -7.76 6.38 19.24
C GLU A 81 -7.08 7.37 18.29
N ASP A 82 -6.16 8.19 18.80
CA ASP A 82 -5.41 9.15 17.99
C ASP A 82 -4.50 8.48 16.96
N VAL A 83 -3.73 7.45 17.35
CA VAL A 83 -2.87 6.74 16.41
C VAL A 83 -3.70 5.98 15.36
N MET A 84 -4.84 5.37 15.74
CA MET A 84 -5.73 4.73 14.76
C MET A 84 -6.33 5.74 13.78
N ARG A 85 -6.71 6.94 14.24
CA ARG A 85 -7.16 8.02 13.36
C ARG A 85 -6.07 8.39 12.35
N ARG A 86 -4.82 8.60 12.82
CA ARG A 86 -3.66 8.86 11.95
C ARG A 86 -3.45 7.74 10.93
N CYS A 87 -3.53 6.47 11.34
CA CYS A 87 -3.41 5.33 10.44
C CYS A 87 -4.47 5.34 9.33
N ARG A 88 -5.73 5.70 9.65
CA ARG A 88 -6.80 5.78 8.64
C ARG A 88 -6.56 6.92 7.65
N GLU A 89 -6.15 8.08 8.15
CA GLU A 89 -5.82 9.25 7.31
C GLU A 89 -4.68 8.94 6.34
N LEU A 90 -3.59 8.33 6.85
CA LEU A 90 -2.45 7.92 6.02
C LEU A 90 -2.82 6.82 5.02
N SER A 91 -3.65 5.85 5.42
CA SER A 91 -4.14 4.80 4.51
C SER A 91 -4.94 5.38 3.34
N ALA A 92 -5.84 6.33 3.65
CA ALA A 92 -6.61 7.02 2.61
C ALA A 92 -5.72 7.86 1.69
N ALA A 93 -4.68 8.50 2.22
CA ALA A 93 -3.71 9.24 1.41
C ALA A 93 -2.94 8.33 0.45
N VAL A 94 -2.45 7.18 0.93
CA VAL A 94 -1.78 6.16 0.11
C VAL A 94 -2.72 5.65 -0.99
N GLU A 95 -3.97 5.30 -0.66
CA GLU A 95 -4.93 4.81 -1.64
C GLU A 95 -5.24 5.86 -2.71
N ASN A 96 -5.45 7.11 -2.30
CA ASN A 96 -5.70 8.20 -3.23
C ASN A 96 -4.50 8.42 -4.16
N ASN A 97 -3.26 8.38 -3.65
CA ASN A 97 -2.06 8.53 -4.46
C ASN A 97 -1.93 7.40 -5.50
N LEU A 98 -2.10 6.15 -5.09
CA LEU A 98 -2.12 4.98 -5.98
C LEU A 98 -3.18 5.11 -7.08
N ARG A 99 -4.38 5.57 -6.72
CA ARG A 99 -5.47 5.80 -7.68
C ARG A 99 -5.08 6.83 -8.73
N HIS A 100 -4.52 7.97 -8.32
CA HIS A 100 -4.06 9.01 -9.25
C HIS A 100 -2.97 8.49 -10.19
N LYS A 101 -1.99 7.74 -9.66
CA LYS A 101 -0.93 7.15 -10.48
C LYS A 101 -1.46 6.14 -11.48
N ARG A 102 -2.35 5.22 -11.05
CA ARG A 102 -3.01 4.26 -11.93
C ARG A 102 -3.76 4.96 -13.07
N ASP A 103 -4.52 6.00 -12.74
CA ASP A 103 -5.31 6.72 -13.73
C ASP A 103 -4.42 7.54 -14.70
N ALA A 104 -3.24 8.01 -14.25
CA ALA A 104 -2.22 8.60 -15.12
C ALA A 104 -1.59 7.57 -16.06
N THR A 105 -1.11 6.44 -15.53
CA THR A 105 -0.51 5.35 -16.33
C THR A 105 -1.50 4.80 -17.37
N LEU A 106 -2.78 4.70 -17.02
CA LEU A 106 -3.82 4.28 -17.97
C LEU A 106 -3.95 5.25 -19.14
N ARG A 107 -3.96 6.57 -18.88
CA ARG A 107 -4.01 7.59 -19.93
C ARG A 107 -2.80 7.51 -20.85
N GLU A 108 -1.60 7.42 -20.29
CA GLU A 108 -0.36 7.30 -21.07
C GLU A 108 -0.36 6.04 -21.95
N THR A 109 -0.85 4.91 -21.41
CA THR A 109 -0.96 3.67 -22.18
C THR A 109 -1.92 3.80 -23.37
N LEU A 110 -3.05 4.48 -23.18
CA LEU A 110 -4.02 4.74 -24.26
C LEU A 110 -3.45 5.68 -25.34
N GLU A 111 -2.69 6.71 -24.92
CA GLU A 111 -2.01 7.61 -25.85
C GLU A 111 -0.95 6.87 -26.69
N LEU A 112 -0.17 5.99 -26.07
CA LEU A 112 0.80 5.15 -26.76
C LEU A 112 0.13 4.18 -27.75
N ASP A 113 -1.00 3.56 -27.38
CA ASP A 113 -1.73 2.68 -28.28
C ASP A 113 -2.31 3.46 -29.48
N HIS A 114 -2.84 4.66 -29.26
CA HIS A 114 -3.31 5.53 -30.32
C HIS A 114 -2.17 5.92 -31.28
N ALA A 115 -1.02 6.35 -30.74
CA ALA A 115 0.17 6.67 -31.53
C ALA A 115 0.64 5.47 -32.36
N ARG A 116 0.68 4.27 -31.76
CA ARG A 116 1.03 3.03 -32.45
C ARG A 116 0.11 2.75 -33.63
N ARG A 117 -1.21 2.90 -33.46
CA ARG A 117 -2.19 2.69 -34.55
C ARG A 117 -2.03 3.72 -35.66
N ALA A 118 -1.78 4.99 -35.33
CA ALA A 118 -1.55 6.05 -36.32
C ALA A 118 -0.31 5.75 -37.17
N ILE A 119 0.79 5.31 -36.54
CA ILE A 119 2.01 4.90 -37.24
C ILE A 119 1.74 3.70 -38.16
N GLN A 120 1.01 2.69 -37.69
CA GLN A 120 0.64 1.52 -38.51
C GLN A 120 -0.24 1.90 -39.71
N ALA A 121 -1.20 2.80 -39.51
CA ALA A 121 -2.06 3.31 -40.59
C ALA A 121 -1.23 4.07 -41.63
N TYR A 122 -0.31 4.93 -41.20
CA TYR A 122 0.61 5.64 -42.09
C TYR A 122 1.51 4.69 -42.88
N ALA A 123 2.15 3.72 -42.20
CA ALA A 123 3.00 2.73 -42.85
C ALA A 123 2.23 1.88 -43.88
N SER A 124 0.98 1.49 -43.56
CA SER A 124 0.13 0.71 -44.47
C SER A 124 -0.30 1.53 -45.68
N ALA A 125 -0.64 2.82 -45.50
CA ALA A 125 -0.98 3.73 -46.60
C ALA A 125 0.23 4.04 -47.50
N SER A 126 1.43 4.06 -46.92
CA SER A 126 2.68 4.29 -47.66
C SER A 126 3.13 3.07 -48.48
N GLY A 127 2.61 1.88 -48.19
CA GLY A 127 2.92 0.65 -48.93
C GLY A 127 2.39 0.60 -50.37
N GLU A 128 1.49 1.51 -50.75
CA GLU A 128 0.95 1.62 -52.12
C GLU A 128 1.55 2.78 -52.94
N THR A 129 2.39 3.65 -52.36
CA THR A 129 2.98 4.78 -53.12
C THR A 129 4.47 4.97 -52.87
N GLY A 130 5.27 4.45 -53.81
CA GLY A 130 6.51 5.09 -54.25
C GLY A 130 7.78 4.71 -53.50
N SER A 131 8.68 4.04 -54.21
CA SER A 131 10.12 4.18 -54.00
C SER A 131 10.47 5.67 -53.92
N LEU A 132 10.99 6.12 -52.79
CA LEU A 132 11.66 7.41 -52.69
C LEU A 132 13.00 7.28 -53.42
N ASP A 133 13.00 7.51 -54.73
CA ASP A 133 14.20 7.86 -55.48
C ASP A 133 14.67 9.22 -54.96
N ILE A 134 15.61 9.18 -54.02
CA ILE A 134 16.42 10.33 -53.66
C ILE A 134 17.67 10.23 -54.54
N ASP A 135 17.65 10.92 -55.68
CA ASP A 135 18.87 11.18 -56.44
C ASP A 135 19.80 12.05 -55.58
N LEU A 136 20.96 11.48 -55.24
CA LEU A 136 22.09 12.11 -54.55
C LEU A 136 23.07 12.73 -55.56
#